data_AF-A0A2D6YP05-F1
#
_entry.id   AF-A0A2D6YP05-F1
#
_cell.length_a   1.000
_cell.length_b   1.000
_cell.length_c   1.000
_cell.angle_alpha   90.00
_cell.angle_beta   90.00
_cell.angle_gamma   90.00
#
_symmetry.space_group_name_H-M   'P 1'
#
loop_
_entity.id
_entity.type
_entity.pdbx_description
1 polymer ?
#
loop_
_entity_poly.entity_id
_entity_poly.type
_entity_poly.pdbx_seq_one_letter_code
_entity_poly.pdbx_strand_id
1 'polypeptide(L)'
;MSGKEPKSIMRSLGEFVGHVAKGIRTDPSAPKTTEVRREVETERHGDVVLRRTTIEEVEMPADPRPKSDSDSPAGTNTDSRTEP
;
A
#
# COMPACT_ATOMS: atom_id res chain seq x y z
N MET A 1 3.44 -6.94 26.57
CA MET A 1 3.84 -7.20 25.19
C MET A 1 2.67 -7.86 24.48
N SER A 2 2.04 -7.21 23.51
CA SER A 2 0.83 -7.75 22.86
C SER A 2 1.22 -8.82 21.84
N GLY A 3 0.92 -10.08 22.14
CA GLY A 3 1.11 -11.22 21.25
C GLY A 3 0.11 -11.13 20.10
N LYS A 4 0.61 -10.84 18.89
CA LYS A 4 -0.21 -10.93 17.68
C LYS A 4 -0.49 -12.41 17.44
N GLU A 5 -1.72 -12.85 17.69
CA GLU A 5 -2.15 -14.20 17.34
C GLU A 5 -1.86 -14.47 15.85
N PRO A 6 -1.38 -15.67 15.51
CA PRO A 6 -1.08 -16.03 14.13
C PRO A 6 -2.36 -15.92 13.29
N LYS A 7 -2.28 -15.23 12.14
CA LYS A 7 -3.42 -15.03 11.25
C LYS A 7 -3.96 -16.40 10.80
N SER A 8 -5.28 -16.53 10.78
CA SER A 8 -5.91 -17.73 10.22
C SER A 8 -5.51 -17.93 8.77
N ILE A 9 -5.41 -19.19 8.32
CA ILE A 9 -5.00 -19.57 6.96
C ILE A 9 -5.86 -18.87 5.90
N MET A 10 -7.17 -18.79 6.13
CA MET A 10 -8.11 -18.10 5.24
C MET A 10 -7.83 -16.61 5.11
N ARG A 11 -7.38 -15.96 6.20
CA ARG A 11 -7.00 -14.56 6.19
C ARG A 11 -5.70 -14.34 5.40
N SER A 12 -4.70 -15.20 5.61
CA SER A 12 -3.43 -15.13 4.87
C SER A 12 -3.62 -15.37 3.37
N LEU A 13 -4.51 -16.30 2.99
CA LEU A 13 -4.85 -16.57 1.60
C LEU A 13 -5.60 -15.41 0.95
N GLY A 14 -6.57 -14.82 1.66
CA GLY A 14 -7.27 -13.62 1.19
C GLY A 14 -6.33 -12.43 0.97
N GLU A 15 -5.38 -12.21 1.89
CA GLU A 15 -4.34 -11.18 1.76
C GLU A 15 -3.42 -11.46 0.56
N PHE A 16 -3.01 -12.71 0.34
CA PHE A 16 -2.18 -13.09 -0.81
C PHE A 16 -2.88 -12.81 -2.15
N VAL A 17 -4.12 -13.30 -2.33
CA VAL A 17 -4.89 -13.08 -3.56
C VAL A 17 -5.16 -11.58 -3.76
N GLY A 18 -5.46 -10.85 -2.67
CA GLY A 18 -5.61 -9.41 -2.69
C GLY A 18 -4.37 -8.66 -3.20
N HIS A 19 -3.17 -9.09 -2.77
CA HIS A 19 -1.92 -8.50 -3.26
C HIS A 19 -1.65 -8.81 -4.74
N VAL A 20 -1.94 -10.03 -5.21
CA VAL A 20 -1.80 -10.39 -6.62
C VAL A 20 -2.76 -9.59 -7.50
N ALA A 21 -4.04 -9.53 -7.12
CA ALA A 21 -5.05 -8.75 -7.84
C ALA A 21 -4.70 -7.25 -7.86
N LYS A 22 -4.18 -6.72 -6.75
CA LYS A 22 -3.70 -5.34 -6.67
C LYS A 22 -2.50 -5.12 -7.59
N GLY A 23 -1.52 -6.03 -7.63
CA GLY A 23 -0.35 -5.92 -8.50
C GLY A 23 -0.68 -5.96 -10.00
N ILE A 24 -1.71 -6.70 -10.40
CA ILE A 24 -2.17 -6.75 -11.80
C ILE A 24 -2.93 -5.48 -12.20
N ARG A 25 -3.72 -4.92 -11.27
CA ARG A 25 -4.54 -3.73 -11.53
C ARG A 25 -3.78 -2.41 -11.38
N THR A 26 -2.68 -2.41 -10.64
CA THR A 26 -1.88 -1.21 -10.40
C THR A 26 -0.83 -1.09 -11.48
N ASP A 27 -0.90 -0.05 -12.29
CA ASP A 27 0.19 0.32 -13.20
C ASP A 27 1.39 0.81 -12.36
N PRO A 28 2.52 0.08 -12.32
CA PRO A 28 3.69 0.47 -11.53
C PRO A 28 4.45 1.67 -12.11
N SER A 29 4.16 2.03 -13.36
CA SER A 29 4.72 3.21 -14.03
C SER A 29 3.81 4.44 -13.91
N ALA A 30 2.60 4.27 -13.38
CA ALA A 30 1.72 5.39 -13.12
C ALA A 30 2.28 6.24 -11.95
N PRO A 31 2.48 7.55 -12.15
CA PRO A 31 2.92 8.42 -11.07
C PRO A 31 1.91 8.40 -9.93
N LYS A 32 2.41 8.29 -8.69
CA LYS A 32 1.57 8.29 -7.50
C LYS A 32 1.24 9.74 -7.15
N THR A 33 0.24 10.28 -7.81
CA THR A 33 -0.23 11.65 -7.58
C THR A 33 -1.13 11.69 -6.35
N THR A 34 -0.78 12.51 -5.37
CA THR A 34 -1.62 12.77 -4.19
C THR A 34 -2.06 14.22 -4.22
N GLU A 35 -3.37 14.46 -4.24
CA GLU A 35 -3.95 15.80 -4.08
C GLU A 35 -3.69 16.29 -2.65
N VAL A 36 -2.94 17.38 -2.51
CA VAL A 36 -2.54 17.95 -1.22
C VAL A 36 -3.52 19.01 -0.76
N ARG A 37 -4.07 19.78 -1.69
CA ARG A 37 -5.01 20.85 -1.37
C ARG A 37 -5.98 21.08 -2.51
N ARG A 38 -7.24 21.29 -2.13
CA ARG A 38 -8.30 21.75 -3.03
C ARG A 38 -8.90 23.03 -2.51
N GLU A 39 -8.90 24.07 -3.33
CA GLU A 39 -9.53 25.34 -3.01
C GLU A 39 -10.51 25.74 -4.10
N VAL A 40 -11.70 26.15 -3.68
CA VAL A 40 -12.77 26.59 -4.59
C VAL A 40 -13.11 28.03 -4.26
N GLU A 41 -12.78 28.94 -5.17
CA GLU A 41 -13.12 30.35 -5.07
C GLU A 41 -14.35 30.61 -5.93
N THR A 42 -15.34 31.29 -5.38
CA THR A 42 -16.52 31.74 -6.13
C THR A 42 -16.67 33.24 -5.98
N GLU A 43 -16.56 33.96 -7.10
CA GLU A 43 -16.72 35.41 -7.16
C GLU A 43 -17.90 35.79 -8.06
N ARG A 44 -18.63 36.84 -7.68
CA ARG A 44 -19.64 37.46 -8.53
C ARG A 44 -19.08 38.71 -9.19
N HIS A 45 -19.04 38.71 -10.51
CA HIS A 45 -18.66 39.85 -11.33
C HIS A 45 -19.91 40.35 -12.04
N GLY A 46 -20.60 41.30 -11.41
CA GLY A 46 -21.88 41.82 -11.90
C GLY A 46 -22.95 40.74 -11.98
N ASP A 47 -23.31 40.40 -13.21
CA ASP A 47 -24.32 39.43 -13.63
C ASP A 47 -23.77 38.00 -13.84
N VAL A 48 -22.46 37.80 -13.66
CA VAL A 48 -21.80 36.49 -13.85
C VAL A 48 -21.24 35.94 -12.55
N VAL A 49 -21.29 34.61 -12.40
CA VAL A 49 -20.63 33.88 -11.30
C VAL A 49 -19.39 33.18 -11.85
N LEU A 50 -18.21 33.59 -11.38
CA LEU A 50 -16.95 32.95 -11.67
C LEU A 50 -16.65 31.92 -10.58
N ARG A 51 -16.42 30.67 -10.96
CA ARG A 51 -15.97 29.61 -10.05
C ARG A 51 -14.59 29.11 -10.48
N ARG A 52 -13.57 29.37 -9.66
CA ARG A 52 -12.21 28.87 -9.85
C ARG A 52 -11.97 27.69 -8.90
N THR A 53 -11.28 26.66 -9.38
CA THR A 53 -10.82 25.55 -8.54
C THR A 53 -9.32 25.43 -8.71
N THR A 54 -8.59 25.57 -7.61
CA THR A 54 -7.16 25.35 -7.54
C THR A 54 -6.93 23.99 -6.90
N ILE A 55 -6.17 23.14 -7.60
CA ILE A 55 -5.78 21.80 -7.14
C ILE A 55 -4.26 21.80 -7.04
N GLU A 56 -3.74 21.60 -5.84
CA GLU A 56 -2.32 21.40 -5.59
C GLU A 56 -2.07 19.90 -5.46
N GLU A 57 -1.21 19.37 -6.32
CA GLU A 57 -0.85 17.95 -6.34
C GLU A 57 0.64 17.79 -6.04
N VAL A 58 0.99 16.72 -5.33
CA VAL A 58 2.38 16.28 -5.16
C VAL A 58 2.54 14.93 -5.83
N GLU A 59 3.43 14.88 -6.80
CA GLU A 59 3.89 13.65 -7.44
C GLU A 59 5.04 13.06 -6.61
N MET A 60 4.85 11.84 -6.11
CA MET A 60 5.93 11.12 -5.44
C MET A 60 6.57 10.12 -6.40
N PRO A 61 7.91 10.04 -6.45
CA PRO A 61 8.58 8.97 -7.17
C PRO A 61 8.17 7.63 -6.55
N ALA A 62 8.01 6.60 -7.40
CA ALA A 62 7.65 5.27 -6.95
C ALA A 62 8.66 4.77 -5.90
N ASP A 63 8.15 4.43 -4.72
CA ASP A 63 8.96 3.93 -3.62
C ASP A 63 9.65 2.62 -4.04
N PRO A 64 11.00 2.55 -4.04
CA PRO A 64 11.70 1.29 -4.24
C PRO A 64 11.40 0.39 -3.05
N ARG A 65 10.38 -0.46 -3.22
CA ARG A 65 9.84 -1.46 -2.27
C ARG A 65 10.82 -1.79 -1.12
N PRO A 66 10.41 -1.67 0.16
CA PRO A 66 11.21 -2.22 1.25
C PRO A 66 11.40 -3.71 1.02
N LYS A 67 12.67 -4.16 1.03
CA LYS A 67 12.99 -5.59 1.02
C LYS A 67 12.22 -6.23 2.18
N SER A 68 11.37 -7.20 1.87
CA SER A 68 10.78 -8.03 2.91
C SER A 68 11.89 -8.79 3.61
N ASP A 69 11.98 -8.68 4.93
CA ASP A 69 12.92 -9.41 5.81
C ASP A 69 12.61 -10.92 5.88
N SER A 70 12.33 -11.56 4.74
CA SER A 70 12.10 -13.01 4.64
C SER A 70 13.36 -13.81 4.34
N ASP A 71 14.55 -13.19 4.37
CA ASP A 71 15.82 -13.92 4.43
C ASP A 71 16.15 -14.28 5.89
N SER A 72 15.29 -15.09 6.51
CA SER A 72 15.70 -15.91 7.66
C SER A 72 16.00 -17.31 7.13
N PRO A 73 17.26 -17.78 7.16
CA PRO A 73 17.57 -19.14 6.76
C PRO A 73 16.94 -20.10 7.77
N ALA A 74 15.85 -20.74 7.36
CA ALA A 74 15.33 -21.92 8.01
C ALA A 74 16.23 -23.11 7.65
N GLY A 75 16.89 -23.70 8.64
CA GLY A 75 17.53 -25.00 8.48
C GLY A 75 18.54 -25.34 9.56
N THR A 76 18.10 -26.06 10.60
CA THR A 76 18.51 -27.44 10.92
C THR A 76 17.82 -27.86 12.23
N ASN A 77 16.69 -28.57 12.13
CA ASN A 77 16.22 -29.41 13.23
C ASN A 77 16.89 -30.77 13.04
N THR A 78 17.95 -31.03 13.81
CA THR A 78 18.54 -32.37 13.92
C THR A 78 17.68 -33.17 14.90
N ASP A 79 16.68 -33.86 14.36
CA ASP A 79 15.98 -34.92 15.08
C ASP A 79 16.84 -36.19 14.99
N SER A 80 17.44 -36.59 16.11
CA SER A 80 18.16 -37.85 16.25
C SER A 80 17.59 -38.57 17.45
N ARG A 81 16.47 -39.22 17.19
CA ARG A 81 15.89 -40.30 17.98
C ARG A 81 16.93 -41.40 18.20
N THR A 82 17.40 -41.55 19.43
CA THR A 82 18.14 -42.73 19.87
C THR A 82 17.50 -43.26 21.16
N GLU A 83 16.70 -44.30 20.99
CA GLU A 83 16.47 -45.37 21.97
C GLU A 83 16.75 -46.68 21.20
N PRO A 84 17.19 -47.77 21.85
CA PRO A 84 16.77 -48.23 23.19
C PRO A 84 17.88 -48.40 24.23
#